data_AF-A0A2K6EV70-F1
#
_entry.id   AF-A0A2K6EV70-F1
#
_cell.length_a   1.000
_cell.length_b   1.000
_cell.length_c   1.000
_cell.angle_alpha   90.00
_cell.angle_beta   90.00
_cell.angle_gamma   90.00
#
_symmetry.space_group_name_H-M   'P 1'
#
loop_
_entity.id
_entity.type
_entity.pdbx_description
1 polymer ?
#
loop_
_entity_poly.entity_id
_entity_poly.type
_entity_poly.pdbx_seq_one_letter_code
_entity_poly.pdbx_strand_id
1 'polypeptide(L)'
;MSEGARNIVAAMKAHGVDKVVACTSAFLLWDLAKVPPPLKDVTDDHIRMHKVLQESGLKYVAVMPPHIGDQPLTGAYSVTLDGRGPSRVISKHDLGHFMLRCLTTAEYDGHSTYPSHQYDD
;
A
#
# COMPACT_ATOMS: atom_id res chain seq x y z
N MET A 1 -5.30 -4.62 -12.33
CA MET A 1 -5.33 -4.53 -10.85
C MET A 1 -6.74 -4.25 -10.35
N SER A 2 -7.45 -3.23 -10.84
CA SER A 2 -8.80 -2.90 -10.34
C SER A 2 -9.82 -4.05 -10.46
N GLU A 3 -9.81 -4.77 -11.58
CA GLU A 3 -10.74 -5.90 -11.79
C GLU A 3 -10.45 -7.06 -10.84
N GLY A 4 -9.18 -7.33 -10.56
CA GLY A 4 -8.78 -8.29 -9.52
C GLY A 4 -9.31 -7.89 -8.14
N ALA A 5 -9.20 -6.60 -7.79
CA ALA A 5 -9.72 -6.08 -6.53
C ALA A 5 -11.25 -6.23 -6.43
N ARG A 6 -12.01 -6.00 -7.52
CA ARG A 6 -13.47 -6.22 -7.53
C ARG A 6 -13.82 -7.67 -7.21
N ASN A 7 -13.12 -8.61 -7.85
CA ASN A 7 -13.33 -10.04 -7.63
C ASN A 7 -12.97 -10.45 -6.19
N ILE A 8 -11.86 -9.95 -5.66
CA ILE A 8 -11.45 -10.19 -4.27
C ILE A 8 -12.50 -9.66 -3.30
N VAL A 9 -12.96 -8.41 -3.46
CA VAL A 9 -13.99 -7.82 -2.59
C VAL A 9 -15.29 -8.62 -2.63
N ALA A 10 -15.73 -9.04 -3.82
CA ALA A 10 -16.94 -9.86 -3.96
C ALA A 10 -16.79 -11.20 -3.20
N ALA A 11 -15.67 -11.90 -3.38
CA ALA A 11 -15.39 -13.15 -2.69
C ALA A 11 -15.29 -12.98 -1.18
N MET A 12 -14.58 -11.95 -0.70
CA MET A 12 -14.45 -11.64 0.72
C MET A 12 -15.82 -11.43 1.39
N LYS A 13 -16.70 -10.65 0.76
CA LYS A 13 -18.07 -10.43 1.23
C LYS A 13 -18.89 -11.72 1.24
N ALA A 14 -18.78 -12.53 0.18
CA ALA A 14 -19.50 -13.80 0.09
C ALA A 14 -19.05 -14.83 1.15
N HIS A 15 -17.79 -14.75 1.60
CA HIS A 15 -17.19 -15.70 2.53
C HIS A 15 -16.94 -15.15 3.94
N GLY A 16 -17.43 -13.95 4.25
CA GLY A 16 -17.31 -13.35 5.60
C GLY A 16 -15.89 -12.96 6.00
N VAL A 17 -14.99 -12.73 5.04
CA VAL A 17 -13.64 -12.19 5.30
C VAL A 17 -13.73 -10.66 5.33
N ASP A 18 -13.28 -10.03 6.41
CA ASP A 18 -13.49 -8.60 6.65
C ASP A 18 -12.24 -7.73 6.52
N LYS A 19 -11.04 -8.32 6.51
CA LYS A 19 -9.75 -7.61 6.48
C LYS A 19 -9.03 -7.76 5.14
N VAL A 20 -8.61 -6.63 4.55
CA VAL A 20 -7.75 -6.60 3.36
C VAL A 20 -6.61 -5.61 3.55
N VAL A 21 -5.38 -6.07 3.32
CA VAL A 21 -4.18 -5.23 3.27
C VAL A 21 -3.68 -5.27 1.85
N ALA A 22 -3.69 -4.14 1.15
CA ALA A 22 -3.37 -4.11 -0.27
C ALA A 22 -2.31 -3.07 -0.60
N CYS A 23 -1.36 -3.47 -1.46
CA CYS A 23 -0.31 -2.60 -1.95
C CYS A 23 -0.75 -1.87 -3.22
N THR A 24 -0.52 -0.57 -3.28
CA THR A 24 -0.56 0.24 -4.50
C THR A 24 0.78 0.96 -4.68
N SER A 25 0.84 2.30 -4.52
CA SER A 25 2.10 3.05 -4.60
C SER A 25 1.98 4.42 -3.94
N ALA A 26 3.11 4.98 -3.50
CA ALA A 26 3.20 6.31 -2.92
C ALA A 26 2.75 7.44 -3.86
N PHE A 27 2.65 7.21 -5.17
CA PHE A 27 2.12 8.19 -6.10
C PHE A 27 0.69 8.65 -5.74
N LEU A 28 -0.10 7.79 -5.08
CA LEU A 28 -1.45 8.15 -4.62
C LEU A 28 -1.44 9.10 -3.40
N LEU A 29 -0.29 9.29 -2.75
CA LEU A 29 -0.08 10.24 -1.64
C LEU A 29 0.62 11.53 -2.09
N TRP A 30 1.10 11.57 -3.33
CA TRP A 30 1.87 12.67 -3.86
C TRP A 30 1.08 13.41 -4.95
N ASP A 31 1.66 14.50 -5.44
CA ASP A 31 1.12 15.24 -6.57
C ASP A 31 1.07 14.37 -7.83
N LEU A 32 -0.16 14.00 -8.25
CA LEU A 32 -0.40 13.16 -9.42
C LEU A 32 0.13 13.78 -10.71
N ALA A 33 0.29 15.11 -10.79
CA ALA A 33 0.90 15.77 -11.93
C ALA A 33 2.39 15.41 -12.10
N LYS A 34 3.04 14.89 -11.05
CA LYS A 34 4.46 14.51 -11.03
C LYS A 34 4.70 13.02 -11.31
N VAL A 35 3.66 12.25 -11.62
CA VAL A 35 3.82 10.83 -11.97
C VAL A 35 4.58 10.72 -13.31
N PRO A 36 5.70 9.97 -13.36
CA PRO A 36 6.45 9.77 -14.60
C PRO A 36 5.56 9.20 -15.71
N PRO A 37 5.63 9.69 -16.95
CA PRO A 37 4.73 9.25 -18.03
C PRO A 37 4.61 7.74 -18.22
N PRO A 38 5.71 6.94 -18.16
CA PRO A 38 5.61 5.48 -18.29
C PRO A 38 4.83 4.78 -17.17
N LEU A 39 4.60 5.45 -16.03
CA LEU A 39 3.92 4.89 -14.87
C LEU A 39 2.46 5.36 -14.75
N LYS A 40 1.97 6.21 -15.65
CA LYS A 40 0.62 6.80 -15.56
C LYS A 40 -0.48 5.75 -15.63
N ASP A 41 -0.47 4.89 -16.65
CA ASP A 41 -1.53 3.88 -16.83
C ASP A 41 -1.62 2.90 -15.65
N VAL A 42 -0.46 2.52 -15.10
CA VAL A 42 -0.35 1.69 -13.90
C VAL A 42 -0.87 2.44 -12.67
N THR A 43 -0.52 3.72 -12.53
CA THR A 43 -1.00 4.57 -11.44
C THR A 43 -2.50 4.78 -11.51
N ASP A 44 -3.07 4.98 -12.70
CA ASP A 44 -4.51 5.11 -12.90
C ASP A 44 -5.26 3.84 -12.49
N ASP A 45 -4.68 2.67 -12.76
CA ASP A 45 -5.27 1.40 -12.32
C ASP A 45 -5.09 1.14 -10.82
N HIS A 46 -4.01 1.65 -10.20
CA HIS A 46 -3.88 1.72 -8.73
C HIS A 46 -4.94 2.63 -8.11
N ILE A 47 -5.26 3.78 -8.71
CA ILE A 47 -6.33 4.68 -8.25
C ILE A 47 -7.68 3.94 -8.29
N ARG A 48 -7.97 3.23 -9.39
CA ARG A 48 -9.20 2.43 -9.51
C ARG A 48 -9.24 1.29 -8.48
N MET A 49 -8.14 0.57 -8.30
CA MET A 49 -8.03 -0.47 -7.28
C MET A 49 -8.25 0.09 -5.87
N HIS A 50 -7.60 1.21 -5.54
CA HIS A 50 -7.74 1.88 -4.25
C HIS A 50 -9.19 2.28 -3.99
N LYS A 51 -9.86 2.87 -4.98
CA LYS A 51 -11.28 3.25 -4.91
C LYS A 51 -12.18 2.05 -4.63
N VAL A 52 -12.00 0.94 -5.36
CA VAL A 52 -12.76 -0.30 -5.15
C VAL A 52 -12.63 -0.81 -3.72
N LEU A 53 -11.42 -0.83 -3.17
CA LEU A 53 -11.15 -1.31 -1.81
C LEU A 53 -11.69 -0.32 -0.76
N GLN A 54 -11.55 0.98 -0.98
CA GLN A 54 -12.06 2.02 -0.07
C GLN A 54 -13.59 2.02 0.01
N GLU A 55 -14.27 1.87 -1.13
CA GLU A 55 -15.74 1.82 -1.21
C GLU A 55 -16.31 0.46 -0.77
N SER A 56 -15.47 -0.54 -0.49
CA SER A 56 -15.93 -1.89 -0.16
C SER A 56 -16.62 -1.99 1.20
N GLY A 57 -16.28 -1.12 2.15
CA GLY A 57 -16.69 -1.22 3.56
C GLY A 57 -15.93 -2.29 4.36
N LEU A 58 -14.93 -2.95 3.77
CA LEU A 58 -14.03 -3.86 4.48
C LEU A 58 -13.03 -3.08 5.34
N LYS A 59 -12.44 -3.74 6.35
CA LYS A 59 -11.29 -3.23 7.10
C LYS A 59 -10.08 -3.21 6.16
N TYR A 60 -9.90 -2.08 5.49
CA TYR A 60 -8.91 -1.92 4.43
C TYR A 60 -7.72 -1.10 4.92
N VAL A 61 -6.52 -1.67 4.83
CA VAL A 61 -5.25 -0.94 4.98
C VAL A 61 -4.65 -0.70 3.61
N ALA A 62 -4.48 0.57 3.23
CA ALA A 62 -3.88 0.95 1.95
C ALA A 62 -2.36 1.12 2.13
N VAL A 63 -1.57 0.21 1.61
CA VAL A 63 -0.10 0.27 1.67
C VAL A 63 0.41 0.94 0.40
N MET A 64 0.99 2.12 0.54
CA MET A 64 1.40 2.99 -0.57
C MET A 64 2.92 3.23 -0.50
N PRO A 65 3.74 2.20 -0.79
CA PRO A 65 5.18 2.29 -0.64
C PRO A 65 5.82 3.20 -1.72
N PRO A 66 6.99 3.79 -1.44
CA PRO A 66 7.81 4.45 -2.45
C PRO A 66 8.54 3.40 -3.31
N HIS A 67 9.77 3.68 -3.76
CA HIS A 67 10.56 2.68 -4.49
C HIS A 67 10.77 1.41 -3.66
N ILE A 68 10.54 0.25 -4.27
CA ILE A 68 10.75 -1.05 -3.62
C ILE A 68 12.16 -1.53 -3.98
N GLY A 69 13.05 -1.55 -2.99
CA GLY A 69 14.45 -1.96 -3.13
C GLY A 69 14.72 -3.41 -2.70
N ASP A 70 15.98 -3.82 -2.84
CA ASP A 70 16.47 -5.18 -2.56
C ASP A 70 17.27 -5.30 -1.25
N GLN A 71 17.31 -4.25 -0.42
CA GLN A 71 18.06 -4.26 0.84
C GLN A 71 17.54 -5.33 1.81
N PRO A 72 18.37 -5.85 2.73
CA PRO A 72 17.94 -6.87 3.69
C PRO A 72 16.71 -6.46 4.54
N LEU A 73 16.07 -7.45 5.17
CA LEU A 73 15.04 -7.22 6.18
C LEU A 73 15.65 -6.50 7.39
N THR A 74 15.00 -5.43 7.86
CA THR A 74 15.43 -4.70 9.07
C THR A 74 14.37 -4.75 10.17
N GLY A 75 13.09 -4.70 9.81
CA GLY A 75 11.99 -4.46 10.75
C GLY A 75 12.00 -3.06 11.40
N ALA A 76 12.91 -2.17 11.00
CA ALA A 76 13.18 -0.87 11.61
C ALA A 76 12.68 0.32 10.76
N TYR A 77 11.83 0.05 9.77
CA TYR A 77 11.23 1.06 8.90
C TYR A 77 10.22 1.95 9.65
N SER A 78 10.07 3.18 9.17
CA SER A 78 9.06 4.13 9.65
C SER A 78 7.79 4.00 8.82
N VAL A 79 6.63 4.16 9.46
CA VAL A 79 5.32 4.19 8.78
C VAL A 79 4.64 5.50 9.10
N THR A 80 4.29 6.26 8.08
CA THR A 80 3.51 7.51 8.20
C THR A 80 2.22 7.42 7.41
N LEU A 81 1.32 8.38 7.59
CA LEU A 81 -0.02 8.38 6.97
C LEU A 81 -0.19 9.47 5.89
N ASP A 82 0.87 10.23 5.60
CA ASP A 82 0.82 11.44 4.76
C ASP A 82 1.78 11.40 3.55
N GLY A 83 2.44 10.27 3.32
CA GLY A 83 3.38 10.10 2.21
C GLY A 83 4.75 10.77 2.43
N ARG A 84 5.04 11.26 3.63
CA ARG A 84 6.35 11.80 4.01
C ARG A 84 7.08 10.83 4.93
N GLY A 85 8.39 10.71 4.81
CA GLY A 85 9.16 9.79 5.67
C GLY A 85 10.66 10.03 5.55
N PRO A 86 11.46 9.23 6.28
CA PRO A 86 12.92 9.37 6.29
C PRO A 86 13.58 9.15 4.92
N SER A 87 12.92 8.44 4.00
CA SER A 87 13.46 8.17 2.67
C SER A 87 12.35 7.99 1.63
N ARG A 88 12.76 7.71 0.38
CA ARG A 88 11.89 7.30 -0.73
C ARG A 88 12.16 5.86 -1.17
N VAL A 89 12.55 5.00 -0.23
CA VAL A 89 12.78 3.57 -0.46
C VAL A 89 12.24 2.74 0.70
N ILE A 90 11.75 1.55 0.39
CA ILE A 90 11.47 0.47 1.32
C ILE A 90 11.96 -0.83 0.70
N SER A 91 12.64 -1.70 1.44
CA SER A 91 13.03 -2.99 0.89
C SER A 91 11.81 -3.87 0.66
N LYS A 92 11.84 -4.76 -0.34
CA LYS A 92 10.77 -5.75 -0.55
C LYS A 92 10.53 -6.62 0.68
N HIS A 93 11.58 -6.86 1.47
CA HIS A 93 11.52 -7.64 2.69
C HIS A 93 10.78 -6.89 3.81
N ASP A 94 11.12 -5.61 4.02
CA ASP A 94 10.44 -4.76 5.00
C ASP A 94 9.01 -4.42 4.59
N LEU A 95 8.75 -4.25 3.29
CA LEU A 95 7.39 -4.10 2.77
C LEU A 95 6.54 -5.34 3.08
N GLY A 96 7.06 -6.54 2.79
CA GLY A 96 6.39 -7.80 3.14
C GLY A 96 6.16 -7.92 4.65
N HIS A 97 7.17 -7.58 5.45
CA HIS A 97 7.07 -7.56 6.91
C HIS A 97 5.96 -6.59 7.38
N PHE A 98 5.85 -5.40 6.79
CA PHE A 98 4.80 -4.44 7.13
C PHE A 98 3.41 -4.95 6.75
N MET A 99 3.26 -5.55 5.57
CA MET A 99 1.97 -6.13 5.18
C MET A 99 1.50 -7.19 6.18
N LEU A 100 2.41 -8.01 6.73
CA LEU A 100 2.09 -8.96 7.79
C LEU A 100 1.75 -8.28 9.12
N ARG A 101 2.49 -7.23 9.52
CA ARG A 101 2.18 -6.44 10.72
C ARG A 101 0.76 -5.87 10.68
N CYS A 102 0.27 -5.44 9.51
CA CYS A 102 -1.10 -4.93 9.36
C CYS A 102 -2.19 -5.99 9.65
N LEU A 103 -1.86 -7.28 9.66
CA LEU A 103 -2.79 -8.36 10.02
C LEU A 103 -3.01 -8.49 11.54
N THR A 104 -2.05 -8.02 12.34
CA THR A 104 -2.07 -8.16 13.81
C THR A 104 -2.42 -6.85 14.54
N THR A 105 -2.88 -5.82 13.81
CA THR A 105 -3.33 -4.55 14.38
C THR A 105 -4.49 -3.97 13.55
N ALA A 106 -5.33 -3.16 14.20
CA ALA A 106 -6.38 -2.36 13.56
C ALA A 106 -5.98 -0.88 13.40
N GLU A 107 -4.81 -0.48 13.88
CA GLU A 107 -4.32 0.92 13.88
C GLU A 107 -4.36 1.59 12.49
N TYR A 108 -4.19 0.80 11.42
CA TYR A 108 -4.12 1.30 10.04
C TYR A 108 -5.40 1.04 9.23
N ASP A 109 -6.45 0.49 9.85
CA ASP A 109 -7.72 0.26 9.14
C ASP A 109 -8.35 1.58 8.71
N GLY A 110 -8.67 1.70 7.43
CA GLY A 110 -9.17 2.93 6.83
C GLY A 110 -8.10 3.97 6.50
N HIS A 111 -6.81 3.67 6.75
CA HIS A 111 -5.71 4.59 6.50
C HIS A 111 -4.86 4.19 5.30
N SER A 112 -4.32 5.22 4.63
CA SER A 112 -3.20 5.08 3.71
C SER A 112 -1.89 5.17 4.48
N THR A 113 -0.98 4.26 4.20
CA THR A 113 0.27 4.07 4.93
C THR A 113 1.46 4.14 3.99
N TYR A 114 2.50 4.81 4.44
CA TYR A 114 3.75 5.04 3.71
C TYR A 114 4.92 4.43 4.50
N PRO A 115 5.26 3.15 4.27
CA PRO A 115 6.46 2.55 4.86
C PRO A 115 7.70 3.04 4.11
N SER A 116 8.72 3.51 4.84
CA SER A 116 10.03 3.86 4.27
C SER A 116 11.15 3.71 5.30
N HIS A 117 12.36 3.46 4.84
CA HIS A 117 13.54 3.32 5.69
C HIS A 117 14.79 3.87 5.02
N GLN A 118 15.71 4.39 5.81
CA GLN A 118 17.05 4.74 5.35
C GLN A 118 17.93 3.51 5.58
N TYR A 119 18.30 2.84 4.49
CA TYR A 119 19.24 1.73 4.55
C TYR A 119 20.66 2.27 4.47
N ASP A 120 21.57 1.64 5.20
CA ASP A 120 23.00 1.86 5.00
C ASP A 120 23.43 1.16 3.70
N ASP A 121 24.19 1.87 2.86
CA ASP A 121 24.74 1.36 1.60
C ASP A 121 25.87 0.33 1.83
#